data_AF-A0A0T9RJE7-F1
#
_entry.id   AF-A0A0T9RJE7-F1
#
_cell.length_a   1.000
_cell.length_b   1.000
_cell.length_c   1.000
_cell.angle_alpha   90.00
_cell.angle_beta   90.00
_cell.angle_gamma   90.00
#
_symmetry.space_group_name_H-M   'P 1'
#
loop_
_entity.id
_entity.type
_entity.pdbx_description
1 polymer ?
#
loop_
_entity_poly.entity_id
_entity_poly.type
_entity_poly.pdbx_seq_one_letter_code
_entity_poly.pdbx_strand_id
1 'polypeptide(L)'
;MGKELQNALNNTEYNSEKLFAKDGKMRKELNFQSGTDAESSLKLDLNKVIEELTESVTKKATPVNANAGGSALEIEADRLHNATNTAKTAKDAADEATKDAQTKGAGAGVGHRLATAYNIPDYINEAGQSVTSRTIATSADLTATDLVEIAGAAVAMGKAHAAAEKAENLFQAKNSTGGGVMEMQLLDKDLAMMADKKLSDVIDAYGAFRATLGANQNRLQSSSNNLDNMISNTAQALGSIKDTDFADEMKNHAQSEMLMQSSVMMLKKANAATQLISTLLQG
;
A
#
# COMPACT_ATOMS: atom_id res chain seq x y z
N MET A 1 -11.07 -6.64 -6.58
CA MET A 1 -11.06 -5.80 -5.35
C MET A 1 -9.65 -5.55 -4.83
N GLY A 2 -8.78 -6.56 -4.74
CA GLY A 2 -7.38 -6.35 -4.31
C GLY A 2 -6.60 -5.30 -5.12
N LYS A 3 -6.63 -5.39 -6.46
CA LYS A 3 -5.95 -4.43 -7.35
C LYS A 3 -6.46 -2.98 -7.18
N GLU A 4 -7.74 -2.80 -6.89
CA GLU A 4 -8.34 -1.49 -6.61
C GLU A 4 -7.80 -0.92 -5.29
N LEU A 5 -7.73 -1.74 -4.23
CA LEU A 5 -7.19 -1.33 -2.94
C LEU A 5 -5.68 -1.01 -3.02
N GLN A 6 -4.93 -1.83 -3.75
CA GLN A 6 -3.51 -1.59 -4.01
C GLN A 6 -3.30 -0.31 -4.82
N ASN A 7 -4.14 -0.06 -5.82
CA ASN A 7 -4.14 1.21 -6.56
C ASN A 7 -4.48 2.39 -5.64
N ALA A 8 -5.49 2.27 -4.77
CA ALA A 8 -5.82 3.32 -3.81
C ALA A 8 -4.63 3.61 -2.87
N LEU A 9 -4.00 2.59 -2.30
CA LEU A 9 -2.83 2.77 -1.42
C LEU A 9 -1.63 3.39 -2.16
N ASN A 10 -1.37 2.98 -3.40
CA ASN A 10 -0.21 3.45 -4.16
C ASN A 10 -0.42 4.78 -4.91
N ASN A 11 -1.66 5.13 -5.24
CA ASN A 11 -2.00 6.32 -6.04
C ASN A 11 -2.81 7.38 -5.32
N THR A 12 -3.19 7.20 -4.05
CA THR A 12 -3.76 8.32 -3.30
C THR A 12 -2.68 9.39 -3.10
N GLU A 13 -2.94 10.57 -3.65
CA GLU A 13 -2.06 11.73 -3.66
C GLU A 13 -2.73 12.93 -2.99
N TYR A 14 -1.91 13.75 -2.35
CA TYR A 14 -2.30 15.08 -1.91
C TYR A 14 -1.17 16.05 -2.19
N ASN A 15 -1.49 17.16 -2.86
CA ASN A 15 -0.52 18.16 -3.29
C ASN A 15 0.66 17.55 -4.09
N SER A 16 0.33 16.69 -5.07
CA SER A 16 1.28 15.97 -5.94
C SER A 16 2.27 15.04 -5.23
N GLU A 17 2.01 14.70 -3.96
CA GLU A 17 2.81 13.74 -3.21
C GLU A 17 1.95 12.55 -2.78
N LYS A 18 2.51 11.34 -2.89
CA LYS A 18 1.85 10.11 -2.45
C LYS A 18 1.57 10.17 -0.95
N LEU A 19 0.41 9.69 -0.51
CA LEU A 19 0.06 9.64 0.91
C LEU A 19 0.49 8.34 1.58
N PHE A 20 0.09 7.18 1.03
CA PHE A 20 0.23 5.86 1.66
C PHE A 20 1.25 4.94 0.97
N ALA A 21 1.82 5.35 -0.16
CA ALA A 21 2.92 4.62 -0.80
C ALA A 21 4.14 4.51 0.14
N LYS A 22 5.10 3.63 -0.16
CA LYS A 22 6.26 3.32 0.70
C LYS A 22 7.05 4.54 1.23
N ASP A 23 7.03 5.65 0.51
CA ASP A 23 7.67 6.92 0.88
C ASP A 23 6.68 8.10 1.03
N GLY A 24 5.39 7.79 1.12
CA GLY A 24 4.32 8.78 1.18
C GLY A 24 4.29 9.57 2.48
N LYS A 25 3.64 10.74 2.46
CA LYS A 25 3.61 11.68 3.59
C LYS A 25 3.13 11.06 4.90
N MET A 26 2.15 10.16 4.84
CA MET A 26 1.57 9.53 6.03
C MET A 26 2.41 8.37 6.56
N ARG A 27 3.43 7.90 5.81
CA ARG A 27 4.40 6.91 6.27
C ARG A 27 5.64 7.53 6.92
N LYS A 28 5.73 8.86 6.96
CA LYS A 28 6.77 9.59 7.67
C LYS A 28 6.22 10.06 9.02
N GLU A 29 7.10 10.23 10.00
CA GLU A 29 6.72 10.87 11.27
C GLU A 29 6.22 12.29 10.96
N LEU A 30 4.94 12.53 11.25
CA LEU A 30 4.34 13.85 11.11
C LEU A 30 4.52 14.59 12.42
N ASN A 31 5.26 15.69 12.36
CA ASN A 31 5.52 16.51 13.52
C ASN A 31 4.64 17.76 13.52
N PHE A 32 3.75 17.90 14.49
CA PHE A 32 2.95 19.10 14.68
C PHE A 32 3.53 19.89 15.85
N GLN A 33 3.93 21.13 15.61
CA GLN A 33 4.43 21.99 16.67
C GLN A 33 3.25 22.45 17.55
N SER A 34 3.26 22.03 18.81
CA SER A 34 2.18 22.18 19.78
C SER A 34 2.46 23.30 20.80
N GLY A 35 3.67 23.86 20.81
CA GLY A 35 4.08 24.95 21.67
C GLY A 35 5.20 25.82 21.10
N THR A 36 5.73 26.73 21.91
CA THR A 36 6.80 27.68 21.55
C THR A 36 8.20 27.06 21.62
N ASP A 37 8.37 25.93 22.32
CA ASP A 37 9.66 25.27 22.51
C ASP A 37 9.81 24.06 21.57
N ALA A 38 11.04 23.82 21.09
CA ALA A 38 11.33 22.74 20.13
C ALA A 38 10.98 21.32 20.63
N GLU A 39 10.82 21.13 21.95
CA GLU A 39 10.43 19.84 22.54
C GLU A 39 8.90 19.64 22.62
N SER A 40 8.10 20.70 22.49
CA SER A 40 6.62 20.64 22.56
C SER A 40 6.03 20.27 21.21
N SER A 41 6.36 19.07 20.73
CA SER A 41 5.97 18.59 19.41
C SER A 41 5.13 17.32 19.48
N LEU A 42 3.99 17.32 18.78
CA LEU A 42 3.11 16.18 18.66
C LEU A 42 3.56 15.36 17.45
N LYS A 43 4.28 14.28 17.73
CA LYS A 43 4.69 13.29 16.75
C LYS A 43 3.56 12.30 16.48
N LEU A 44 3.22 12.12 15.22
CA LEU A 44 2.29 11.13 14.72
C LEU A 44 3.06 10.17 13.80
N ASP A 45 3.27 8.95 14.28
CA ASP A 45 3.81 7.85 13.49
C ASP A 45 2.69 6.87 13.14
N LEU A 46 2.32 6.84 11.85
CA LEU A 46 1.36 5.90 11.29
C LEU A 46 2.05 4.81 10.48
N ASN A 47 3.38 4.83 10.34
CA ASN A 47 4.10 3.98 9.39
C ASN A 47 3.86 2.50 9.69
N LYS A 48 4.01 2.09 10.95
CA LYS A 48 3.80 0.70 11.38
C LYS A 48 2.36 0.24 11.13
N VAL A 49 1.37 1.07 11.43
CA VAL A 49 -0.04 0.72 11.28
C VAL A 49 -0.45 0.67 9.80
N ILE A 50 0.06 1.59 8.98
CA ILE A 50 -0.13 1.57 7.52
C ILE A 50 0.58 0.37 6.92
N GLU A 51 1.76 -0.01 7.43
CA GLU A 51 2.50 -1.20 6.98
C GLU A 51 1.74 -2.48 7.30
N GLU A 52 1.23 -2.64 8.53
CA GLU A 52 0.40 -3.79 8.92
C GLU A 52 -0.89 -3.86 8.08
N LEU A 53 -1.56 -2.73 7.84
CA LEU A 53 -2.74 -2.67 6.96
C LEU A 53 -2.38 -2.99 5.50
N THR A 54 -1.25 -2.49 5.02
CA THR A 54 -0.80 -2.74 3.64
C THR A 54 -0.38 -4.19 3.45
N GLU A 55 0.33 -4.78 4.41
CA GLU A 55 0.74 -6.19 4.36
C GLU A 55 -0.46 -7.13 4.46
N SER A 56 -1.37 -6.88 5.41
CA SER A 56 -2.58 -7.71 5.57
C SER A 56 -3.45 -7.74 4.31
N VAL A 57 -3.37 -6.70 3.48
CA VAL A 57 -4.03 -6.67 2.17
C VAL A 57 -3.16 -7.28 1.06
N THR A 58 -1.93 -6.79 0.90
CA THR A 58 -1.16 -6.91 -0.35
C THR A 58 -0.05 -7.95 -0.34
N LYS A 59 0.26 -8.53 0.83
CA LYS A 59 1.35 -9.50 0.95
C LYS A 59 1.09 -10.71 0.05
N LYS A 60 2.05 -11.02 -0.82
CA LYS A 60 1.99 -12.25 -1.61
C LYS A 60 2.11 -13.46 -0.70
N ALA A 61 1.32 -14.49 -0.98
CA ALA A 61 1.45 -15.75 -0.29
C ALA A 61 2.81 -16.38 -0.63
N THR A 62 3.49 -16.94 0.37
CA THR A 62 4.68 -17.75 0.18
C THR A 62 4.25 -19.18 -0.12
N PRO A 63 4.48 -19.70 -1.34
CA PRO A 63 4.08 -21.05 -1.71
C PRO A 63 4.88 -22.08 -0.93
N VAL A 64 4.35 -23.30 -0.83
CA VAL A 64 5.13 -24.42 -0.32
C VAL A 64 6.18 -24.77 -1.37
N ASN A 65 7.44 -24.83 -0.96
CA ASN A 65 8.53 -25.19 -1.86
C ASN A 65 8.43 -26.68 -2.21
N ALA A 66 8.60 -27.01 -3.50
CA ALA A 66 8.79 -28.40 -3.92
C ALA A 66 10.18 -28.87 -3.44
N ASN A 67 10.20 -29.80 -2.48
CA ASN A 67 11.44 -30.40 -1.98
C ASN A 67 11.20 -31.85 -1.58
N ALA A 68 11.76 -32.79 -2.36
CA ALA A 68 11.69 -34.23 -2.12
C ALA A 68 12.26 -34.68 -0.77
N GLY A 69 13.14 -33.90 -0.14
CA GLY A 69 13.72 -34.18 1.19
C GLY A 69 13.18 -33.28 2.31
N GLY A 70 12.13 -32.51 2.04
CA GLY A 70 11.58 -31.53 2.97
C GLY A 70 10.58 -32.12 3.98
N SER A 71 9.78 -31.23 4.54
CA SER A 71 8.60 -31.55 5.35
C SER A 71 7.52 -32.27 4.53
N ALA A 72 6.53 -32.86 5.21
CA ALA A 72 5.43 -33.58 4.56
C ALA A 72 4.68 -32.74 3.50
N LEU A 73 4.53 -31.43 3.74
CA LEU A 73 3.91 -30.51 2.78
C LEU A 73 4.83 -30.25 1.58
N GLU A 74 6.14 -30.13 1.78
CA GLU A 74 7.11 -29.90 0.71
C GLU A 74 7.31 -31.12 -0.18
N ILE A 75 7.20 -32.32 0.40
CA ILE A 75 7.20 -33.60 -0.34
C ILE A 75 5.94 -33.72 -1.20
N GLU A 76 4.77 -33.38 -0.66
CA GLU A 76 3.52 -33.43 -1.43
C GLU A 76 3.49 -32.34 -2.53
N ALA A 77 4.05 -31.15 -2.25
CA ALA A 77 4.25 -30.12 -3.26
C ALA A 77 5.15 -30.62 -4.40
N ASP A 78 6.27 -31.29 -4.08
CA ASP A 78 7.18 -31.88 -5.05
C ASP A 78 6.49 -32.97 -5.89
N ARG A 79 5.70 -33.84 -5.26
CA ARG A 79 4.93 -34.89 -5.94
C ARG A 79 3.96 -34.30 -6.96
N LEU A 80 3.20 -33.27 -6.57
CA LEU A 80 2.26 -32.59 -7.46
C LEU A 80 2.98 -31.84 -8.58
N HIS A 81 4.05 -31.12 -8.25
CA HIS A 81 4.87 -30.40 -9.22
C HIS A 81 5.46 -31.33 -10.30
N ASN A 82 6.01 -32.47 -9.87
CA ASN A 82 6.54 -33.49 -10.77
C ASN A 82 5.44 -34.12 -11.63
N ALA A 83 4.24 -34.35 -11.08
CA ALA A 83 3.10 -34.83 -11.85
C ALA A 83 2.65 -33.81 -12.91
N THR A 84 2.59 -32.52 -12.57
CA THR A 84 2.27 -31.43 -13.50
C THR A 84 3.30 -31.32 -14.61
N ASN A 85 4.59 -31.38 -14.28
CA ASN A 85 5.68 -31.34 -15.27
C ASN A 85 5.64 -32.55 -16.20
N THR A 86 5.39 -33.75 -15.65
CA THR A 86 5.24 -34.97 -16.46
C THR A 86 4.07 -34.82 -17.44
N ALA A 87 2.91 -34.38 -16.96
CA ALA A 87 1.75 -34.14 -17.82
C ALA A 87 1.99 -33.04 -18.87
N LYS A 88 2.76 -32.00 -18.51
CA LYS A 88 3.17 -30.94 -19.45
C LYS A 88 4.06 -31.48 -20.57
N THR A 89 5.09 -32.27 -20.23
CA THR A 89 5.97 -32.87 -21.24
C THR A 89 5.21 -33.81 -22.18
N ALA A 90 4.24 -34.57 -21.65
CA ALA A 90 3.39 -35.42 -22.47
C ALA A 90 2.48 -34.61 -23.40
N LYS A 91 1.90 -33.50 -22.91
CA LYS A 91 1.10 -32.57 -23.71
C LYS A 91 1.94 -31.92 -24.82
N ASP A 92 3.11 -31.38 -24.47
CA ASP A 92 3.97 -30.67 -25.42
C ASP A 92 4.47 -31.63 -26.51
N ALA A 93 4.82 -32.88 -26.15
CA ALA A 93 5.16 -33.92 -27.12
C ALA A 93 3.98 -34.27 -28.05
N ALA A 94 2.76 -34.35 -27.52
CA ALA A 94 1.56 -34.62 -28.31
C ALA A 94 1.19 -33.46 -29.25
N ASP A 95 1.35 -32.23 -28.80
CA ASP A 95 1.15 -31.02 -29.60
C ASP A 95 2.19 -30.91 -30.73
N GLU A 96 3.46 -31.22 -30.43
CA GLU A 96 4.53 -31.25 -31.42
C GLU A 96 4.30 -32.34 -32.47
N ALA A 97 3.91 -33.55 -32.04
CA ALA A 97 3.53 -34.63 -32.94
C ALA A 97 2.32 -34.26 -33.82
N THR A 98 1.32 -33.58 -33.25
CA THR A 98 0.15 -33.09 -34.02
C THR A 98 0.57 -32.08 -35.07
N LYS A 99 1.45 -31.13 -34.70
CA LYS A 99 1.97 -30.11 -35.61
C LYS A 99 2.79 -30.73 -36.74
N ASP A 100 3.69 -31.66 -36.42
CA ASP A 100 4.49 -32.37 -37.42
C ASP A 100 3.59 -33.18 -38.37
N ALA A 101 2.65 -33.95 -37.82
CA ALA A 101 1.65 -34.70 -38.58
C ALA A 101 0.81 -33.81 -39.51
N GLN A 102 0.42 -32.61 -39.08
CA GLN A 102 -0.31 -31.64 -39.90
C GLN A 102 0.55 -31.04 -41.02
N THR A 103 1.82 -30.70 -40.74
CA THR A 103 2.73 -30.16 -41.77
C THR A 103 3.08 -31.18 -42.86
N LYS A 104 3.07 -32.47 -42.50
CA LYS A 104 3.27 -33.59 -43.43
C LYS A 104 1.95 -34.08 -44.04
N GLY A 105 0.79 -33.69 -43.50
CA GLY A 105 -0.52 -34.32 -43.69
C GLY A 105 -1.39 -33.81 -44.85
N ALA A 106 -0.86 -33.14 -45.87
CA ALA A 106 -1.65 -32.86 -47.08
C ALA A 106 -1.97 -34.15 -47.90
N GLY A 107 -1.40 -35.30 -47.54
CA GLY A 107 -1.79 -36.61 -48.03
C GLY A 107 -1.47 -37.68 -46.99
N ALA A 108 -2.46 -38.37 -46.43
CA ALA A 108 -2.20 -39.65 -45.79
C ALA A 108 -1.75 -40.63 -46.89
N GLY A 109 -0.57 -41.25 -46.77
CA GLY A 109 -0.01 -42.10 -47.82
C GLY A 109 1.51 -42.25 -47.81
N VAL A 110 2.02 -42.96 -48.82
CA VAL A 110 3.43 -43.34 -48.94
C VAL A 110 4.34 -42.11 -49.00
N GLY A 111 5.34 -42.04 -48.10
CA GLY A 111 6.32 -40.96 -48.02
C GLY A 111 6.03 -39.88 -46.97
N HIS A 112 4.87 -39.93 -46.31
CA HIS A 112 4.49 -38.98 -45.25
C HIS A 112 4.83 -39.57 -43.88
N ARG A 113 5.92 -39.12 -43.27
CA ARG A 113 6.49 -39.73 -42.05
C ARG A 113 6.75 -38.66 -41.00
N LEU A 114 6.61 -39.01 -39.72
CA LEU A 114 6.97 -38.13 -38.62
C LEU A 114 8.47 -37.87 -38.60
N ALA A 115 8.86 -36.64 -38.26
CA ALA A 115 10.25 -36.22 -38.07
C ALA A 115 10.87 -36.89 -36.83
N THR A 116 10.07 -37.11 -35.78
CA THR A 116 10.47 -37.76 -34.53
C THR A 116 9.51 -38.91 -34.24
N ALA A 117 10.04 -40.03 -33.76
CA ALA A 117 9.19 -41.15 -33.36
C ALA A 117 8.31 -40.70 -32.18
N TYR A 118 7.00 -40.88 -32.31
CA TYR A 118 6.04 -40.49 -31.28
C TYR A 118 5.37 -41.73 -30.72
N ASN A 119 5.42 -41.89 -29.40
CA ASN A 119 4.64 -42.90 -28.70
C ASN A 119 3.29 -42.29 -28.33
N ILE A 120 2.23 -42.73 -28.99
CA ILE A 120 0.87 -42.39 -28.60
C ILE A 120 0.66 -43.01 -27.20
N PRO A 121 0.35 -42.22 -26.17
CA PRO A 121 0.07 -42.74 -24.82
C PRO A 121 -1.30 -43.44 -24.79
N ASP A 122 -1.57 -44.22 -23.74
CA ASP A 122 -2.93 -44.68 -23.48
C ASP A 122 -3.83 -43.49 -23.17
N TYR A 123 -4.95 -43.37 -23.88
CA TYR A 123 -5.93 -42.31 -23.60
C TYR A 123 -7.36 -42.71 -23.95
N ILE A 124 -8.31 -41.98 -23.38
CA ILE A 124 -9.73 -42.11 -23.71
C ILE A 124 -10.08 -41.01 -24.72
N ASN A 125 -10.53 -41.40 -25.91
CA ASN A 125 -10.93 -40.45 -26.95
C ASN A 125 -12.26 -39.73 -26.60
N GLU A 126 -12.66 -38.74 -27.39
CA GLU A 126 -13.92 -38.00 -27.15
C GLU A 126 -15.18 -38.88 -27.24
N ALA A 127 -15.09 -40.03 -27.90
CA ALA A 127 -16.15 -41.03 -27.98
C ALA A 127 -16.16 -42.02 -26.79
N GLY A 128 -15.30 -41.82 -25.78
CA GLY A 128 -15.22 -42.68 -24.59
C GLY A 128 -14.50 -44.02 -24.82
N GLN A 129 -13.81 -44.18 -25.95
CA GLN A 129 -13.09 -45.41 -26.30
C GLN A 129 -11.63 -45.31 -25.87
N SER A 130 -11.09 -46.41 -25.33
CA SER A 130 -9.68 -46.50 -24.96
C SER A 130 -8.83 -46.73 -26.21
N VAL A 131 -7.91 -45.82 -26.50
CA VAL A 131 -6.84 -46.00 -27.48
C VAL A 131 -5.62 -46.50 -26.71
N THR A 132 -5.10 -47.67 -27.10
CA THR A 132 -3.94 -48.28 -26.47
C THR A 132 -2.64 -47.70 -27.03
N SER A 133 -1.60 -47.67 -26.22
CA SER A 133 -0.32 -47.07 -26.55
C SER A 133 0.30 -47.73 -27.77
N ARG A 134 0.74 -46.89 -28.71
CA ARG A 134 1.32 -47.32 -29.98
C ARG A 134 2.40 -46.35 -30.43
N THR A 135 3.56 -46.89 -30.77
CA THR A 135 4.66 -46.11 -31.35
C THR A 135 4.49 -45.95 -32.84
N ILE A 136 4.50 -44.71 -33.32
CA ILE A 136 4.69 -44.39 -34.73
C ILE A 136 6.18 -44.12 -34.94
N ALA A 137 6.86 -45.08 -35.58
CA ALA A 137 8.26 -44.91 -35.93
C ALA A 137 8.42 -43.87 -37.05
N THR A 138 9.54 -43.14 -37.06
CA THR A 138 9.97 -42.32 -38.22
C THR A 138 10.12 -43.16 -39.49
N SER A 139 10.23 -44.50 -39.30
CA SER A 139 9.96 -45.65 -40.17
C SER A 139 8.79 -45.62 -41.14
N ALA A 140 7.66 -45.20 -40.59
CA ALA A 140 6.35 -45.63 -41.03
C ALA A 140 5.60 -44.47 -41.67
N ASP A 141 4.89 -44.78 -42.76
CA ASP A 141 4.02 -43.84 -43.41
C ASP A 141 2.76 -43.61 -42.54
N LEU A 142 2.37 -42.34 -42.42
CA LEU A 142 1.22 -41.88 -41.67
C LEU A 142 -0.08 -42.29 -42.36
N THR A 143 -0.94 -42.98 -41.62
CA THR A 143 -2.31 -43.31 -42.03
C THR A 143 -3.31 -42.27 -41.52
N ALA A 144 -4.51 -42.25 -42.09
CA ALA A 144 -5.58 -41.36 -41.61
C ALA A 144 -5.95 -41.64 -40.14
N THR A 145 -5.85 -42.89 -39.69
CA THR A 145 -6.06 -43.28 -38.29
C THR A 145 -4.98 -42.71 -37.37
N ASP A 146 -3.71 -42.71 -37.80
CA ASP A 146 -2.60 -42.11 -37.03
C ASP A 146 -2.83 -40.62 -36.78
N LEU A 147 -3.30 -39.89 -37.80
CA LEU A 147 -3.59 -38.45 -37.68
C LEU A 147 -4.69 -38.18 -36.65
N VAL A 148 -5.75 -39.00 -36.64
CA VAL A 148 -6.85 -38.91 -35.68
C VAL A 148 -6.37 -39.28 -34.28
N GLU A 149 -5.55 -40.33 -34.14
CA GLU A 149 -5.09 -40.79 -32.83
C GLU A 149 -4.07 -39.85 -32.19
N ILE A 150 -3.17 -39.23 -32.97
CA ILE A 150 -2.23 -38.20 -32.48
C ILE A 150 -3.00 -36.97 -31.99
N ALA A 151 -3.97 -36.49 -32.79
CA ALA A 151 -4.79 -35.33 -32.42
C ALA A 151 -5.63 -35.62 -31.16
N GLY A 152 -6.21 -36.82 -31.06
CA GLY A 152 -6.94 -37.27 -29.87
C GLY A 152 -6.05 -37.34 -28.62
N ALA A 153 -4.81 -37.83 -28.77
CA ALA A 153 -3.84 -37.86 -27.68
C ALA A 153 -3.48 -36.44 -27.20
N ALA A 154 -3.29 -35.47 -28.10
CA ALA A 154 -3.01 -34.08 -27.73
C ALA A 154 -4.14 -33.47 -26.89
N VAL A 155 -5.40 -33.70 -27.27
CA VAL A 155 -6.57 -33.25 -26.49
C VAL A 155 -6.61 -33.93 -25.12
N ALA A 156 -6.37 -35.24 -25.05
CA ALA A 156 -6.39 -35.98 -23.80
C ALA A 156 -5.25 -35.58 -22.84
N MET A 157 -4.03 -35.42 -23.36
CA MET A 157 -2.89 -34.94 -22.58
C MET A 157 -3.07 -33.49 -22.14
N GLY A 158 -3.70 -32.65 -22.99
CA GLY A 158 -4.11 -31.30 -22.61
C GLY A 158 -5.06 -31.28 -21.41
N LYS A 159 -6.07 -32.16 -21.40
CA LYS A 159 -6.99 -32.34 -20.26
C LYS A 159 -6.27 -32.85 -19.01
N ALA A 160 -5.36 -33.82 -19.16
CA ALA A 160 -4.57 -34.36 -18.06
C ALA A 160 -3.65 -33.32 -17.42
N HIS A 161 -2.97 -32.51 -18.24
CA HIS A 161 -2.13 -31.41 -17.77
C HIS A 161 -2.96 -30.35 -17.03
N ALA A 162 -4.10 -29.93 -17.59
CA ALA A 162 -4.99 -28.97 -16.92
C ALA A 162 -5.51 -29.51 -15.56
N ALA A 163 -5.78 -30.81 -15.47
CA ALA A 163 -6.18 -31.45 -14.22
C ALA A 163 -5.04 -31.46 -13.18
N ALA A 164 -3.81 -31.77 -13.60
CA ALA A 164 -2.63 -31.74 -12.74
C ALA A 164 -2.31 -30.33 -12.24
N GLU A 165 -2.32 -29.34 -13.13
CA GLU A 165 -2.13 -27.92 -12.81
C GLU A 165 -3.19 -27.43 -11.81
N LYS A 166 -4.45 -27.83 -11.99
CA LYS A 166 -5.52 -27.52 -11.03
C LYS A 166 -5.26 -28.12 -9.66
N ALA A 167 -4.75 -29.34 -9.58
CA ALA A 167 -4.43 -30.00 -8.32
C ALA A 167 -3.27 -29.32 -7.59
N GLU A 168 -2.20 -28.97 -8.30
CA GLU A 168 -1.06 -28.22 -7.75
C GLU A 168 -1.49 -26.83 -7.25
N ASN A 169 -2.26 -26.09 -8.06
CA ASN A 169 -2.79 -24.79 -7.67
C ASN A 169 -3.69 -24.85 -6.43
N LEU A 170 -4.54 -25.89 -6.31
CA LEU A 170 -5.40 -26.08 -5.15
C LEU A 170 -4.59 -26.43 -3.89
N PHE A 171 -3.54 -27.26 -4.04
CA PHE A 171 -2.64 -27.57 -2.93
C PHE A 171 -1.92 -26.32 -2.43
N GLN A 172 -1.37 -25.51 -3.35
CA GLN A 172 -0.70 -24.27 -2.99
C GLN A 172 -1.66 -23.27 -2.35
N ALA A 173 -2.89 -23.15 -2.85
CA ALA A 173 -3.88 -22.29 -2.23
C ALA A 173 -4.19 -22.66 -0.77
N LYS A 174 -4.22 -23.96 -0.44
CA LYS A 174 -4.49 -24.45 0.91
C LYS A 174 -3.32 -24.31 1.87
N ASN A 175 -2.10 -24.47 1.38
CA ASN A 175 -0.91 -24.62 2.24
C ASN A 175 0.06 -23.43 2.19
N SER A 176 -0.15 -22.47 1.28
CA SER A 176 0.67 -21.25 1.24
C SER A 176 0.50 -20.43 2.52
N THR A 177 1.59 -19.83 2.97
CA THR A 177 1.63 -19.04 4.20
C THR A 177 1.68 -17.54 3.90
N GLY A 178 1.29 -16.70 4.87
CA GLY A 178 1.55 -15.27 4.81
C GLY A 178 0.78 -14.43 3.78
N GLY A 179 -0.08 -15.01 2.93
CA GLY A 179 -0.89 -14.26 1.97
C GLY A 179 -1.82 -13.23 2.63
N GLY A 180 -1.89 -12.05 2.03
CA GLY A 180 -2.87 -11.01 2.36
C GLY A 180 -4.21 -11.25 1.66
N VAL A 181 -5.19 -10.37 1.90
CA VAL A 181 -6.56 -10.58 1.39
C VAL A 181 -6.68 -10.62 -0.15
N MET A 182 -5.68 -10.13 -0.87
CA MET A 182 -5.67 -10.20 -2.35
C MET A 182 -5.51 -11.63 -2.90
N GLU A 183 -4.84 -12.52 -2.17
CA GLU A 183 -4.56 -13.89 -2.60
C GLU A 183 -5.61 -14.89 -2.07
N MET A 184 -6.69 -14.40 -1.47
CA MET A 184 -7.75 -15.26 -0.92
C MET A 184 -8.47 -16.02 -2.01
N GLN A 185 -8.71 -17.30 -1.75
CA GLN A 185 -9.53 -18.17 -2.56
C GLN A 185 -10.74 -18.65 -1.75
N LEU A 186 -11.89 -18.80 -2.40
CA LEU A 186 -13.16 -19.23 -1.76
C LEU A 186 -13.66 -20.56 -2.33
N LEU A 187 -12.75 -21.40 -2.80
CA LEU A 187 -13.09 -22.63 -3.53
C LEU A 187 -13.50 -23.79 -2.61
N ASP A 188 -13.15 -23.73 -1.33
CA ASP A 188 -13.36 -24.81 -0.37
C ASP A 188 -13.68 -24.25 1.02
N LYS A 189 -14.30 -25.06 1.89
CA LYS A 189 -14.67 -24.67 3.25
C LYS A 189 -13.46 -24.20 4.06
N ASP A 190 -12.35 -24.93 4.00
CA ASP A 190 -11.14 -24.58 4.75
C ASP A 190 -10.54 -23.25 4.27
N LEU A 191 -10.53 -23.05 2.95
CA LEU A 191 -10.11 -21.79 2.33
C LEU A 191 -11.01 -20.62 2.73
N ALA A 192 -12.33 -20.84 2.79
CA ALA A 192 -13.29 -19.85 3.25
C ALA A 192 -13.09 -19.47 4.74
N MET A 193 -12.74 -20.44 5.60
CA MET A 193 -12.42 -20.17 7.01
C MET A 193 -11.11 -19.40 7.17
N MET A 194 -10.07 -19.75 6.41
CA MET A 194 -8.82 -18.98 6.37
C MET A 194 -9.08 -17.55 5.88
N ALA A 195 -9.94 -17.43 4.88
CA ALA A 195 -10.36 -16.15 4.34
C ALA A 195 -11.06 -15.28 5.40
N ASP A 196 -12.01 -15.84 6.14
CA ASP A 196 -12.72 -15.14 7.21
C ASP A 196 -11.75 -14.62 8.29
N LYS A 197 -10.79 -15.45 8.70
CA LYS A 197 -9.74 -15.03 9.63
C LYS A 197 -8.91 -13.86 9.07
N LYS A 198 -8.49 -13.93 7.81
CA LYS A 198 -7.69 -12.87 7.17
C LYS A 198 -8.45 -11.55 7.07
N LEU A 199 -9.75 -11.61 6.77
CA LEU A 199 -10.61 -10.44 6.75
C LEU A 199 -10.74 -9.83 8.16
N SER A 200 -10.89 -10.66 9.19
CA SER A 200 -10.90 -10.21 10.58
C SER A 200 -9.59 -9.51 10.96
N ASP A 201 -8.44 -10.10 10.61
CA ASP A 201 -7.12 -9.50 10.85
C ASP A 201 -7.00 -8.10 10.17
N VAL A 202 -7.54 -7.93 8.95
CA VAL A 202 -7.58 -6.63 8.24
C VAL A 202 -8.50 -5.62 8.94
N ILE A 203 -9.67 -6.06 9.40
CA ILE A 203 -10.63 -5.21 10.12
C ILE A 203 -10.01 -4.71 11.41
N ASP A 204 -9.29 -5.56 12.15
CA ASP A 204 -8.60 -5.20 13.38
C ASP A 204 -7.48 -4.17 13.10
N ALA A 205 -6.67 -4.38 12.06
CA ALA A 205 -5.65 -3.43 11.63
C ALA A 205 -6.25 -2.06 11.24
N TYR A 206 -7.38 -2.08 10.51
CA TYR A 206 -8.11 -0.86 10.17
C TYR A 206 -8.71 -0.17 11.41
N GLY A 207 -9.20 -0.96 12.38
CA GLY A 207 -9.65 -0.47 13.68
C GLY A 207 -8.53 0.24 14.44
N ALA A 208 -7.34 -0.37 14.50
CA ALA A 208 -6.14 0.22 15.12
C ALA A 208 -5.71 1.52 14.43
N PHE A 209 -5.76 1.56 13.10
CA PHE A 209 -5.52 2.78 12.31
C PHE A 209 -6.47 3.91 12.69
N ARG A 210 -7.78 3.64 12.72
CA ARG A 210 -8.80 4.64 13.11
C ARG A 210 -8.66 5.08 14.56
N ALA A 211 -8.35 4.17 15.47
CA ALA A 211 -8.14 4.48 16.88
C ALA A 211 -6.94 5.42 17.08
N THR A 212 -5.83 5.14 16.38
CA THR A 212 -4.63 5.98 16.42
C THR A 212 -4.92 7.38 15.87
N LEU A 213 -5.63 7.49 14.75
CA LEU A 213 -6.03 8.78 14.20
C LEU A 213 -6.96 9.54 15.16
N GLY A 214 -7.96 8.89 15.75
CA GLY A 214 -8.89 9.52 16.68
C GLY A 214 -8.21 10.02 17.96
N ALA A 215 -7.29 9.23 18.53
CA ALA A 215 -6.52 9.64 19.69
C ALA A 215 -5.67 10.90 19.38
N ASN A 216 -5.05 10.96 18.20
CA ASN A 216 -4.26 12.11 17.80
C ASN A 216 -5.11 13.34 17.45
N GLN A 217 -6.30 13.16 16.86
CA GLN A 217 -7.27 14.25 16.69
C GLN A 217 -7.65 14.88 18.04
N ASN A 218 -7.90 14.07 19.07
CA ASN A 218 -8.20 14.57 20.42
C ASN A 218 -7.01 15.34 21.01
N ARG A 219 -5.78 14.85 20.83
CA ARG A 219 -4.57 15.55 21.28
C ARG A 219 -4.37 16.87 20.54
N LEU A 220 -4.56 16.89 19.22
CA LEU A 220 -4.51 18.10 18.40
C LEU A 220 -5.55 19.13 18.84
N GLN A 221 -6.79 18.70 19.12
CA GLN A 221 -7.84 19.59 19.60
C GLN A 221 -7.48 20.19 20.97
N SER A 222 -6.98 19.37 21.90
CA SER A 222 -6.54 19.87 23.21
C SER A 222 -5.36 20.84 23.08
N SER A 223 -4.41 20.55 22.20
CA SER A 223 -3.28 21.46 21.94
C SER A 223 -3.74 22.76 21.31
N SER A 224 -4.69 22.71 20.36
CA SER A 224 -5.28 23.90 19.74
C SER A 224 -5.93 24.78 20.81
N ASN A 225 -6.80 24.20 21.65
CA ASN A 225 -7.46 24.93 22.72
C ASN A 225 -6.45 25.55 23.70
N ASN A 226 -5.35 24.85 23.99
CA ASN A 226 -4.28 25.38 24.84
C ASN A 226 -3.54 26.55 24.17
N LEU A 227 -3.21 26.42 22.89
CA LEU A 227 -2.58 27.50 22.10
C LEU A 227 -3.48 28.73 22.03
N ASP A 228 -4.78 28.57 21.82
CA ASP A 228 -5.75 29.67 21.79
C ASP A 228 -5.80 30.40 23.15
N ASN A 229 -5.80 29.66 24.26
CA ASN A 229 -5.72 30.25 25.60
C ASN A 229 -4.40 31.00 25.83
N MET A 230 -3.27 30.45 25.40
CA MET A 230 -1.97 31.13 25.51
C MET A 230 -1.92 32.40 24.65
N ILE A 231 -2.46 32.36 23.43
CA ILE A 231 -2.55 33.53 22.55
C ILE A 231 -3.39 34.62 23.23
N SER A 232 -4.56 34.27 23.78
CA SER A 232 -5.42 35.21 24.51
C SER A 232 -4.73 35.82 25.73
N ASN A 233 -4.10 34.99 26.56
CA ASN A 233 -3.37 35.44 27.75
C ASN A 233 -2.17 36.34 27.39
N THR A 234 -1.42 35.97 26.34
CA THR A 234 -0.26 36.75 25.87
C THR A 234 -0.71 38.08 25.27
N ALA A 235 -1.81 38.09 24.51
CA ALA A 235 -2.38 39.32 23.97
C ALA A 235 -2.86 40.27 25.08
N GLN A 236 -3.47 39.75 26.14
CA GLN A 236 -3.89 40.53 27.32
C GLN A 236 -2.69 41.10 28.09
N ALA A 237 -1.66 40.28 28.33
CA ALA A 237 -0.44 40.72 28.99
C ALA A 237 0.28 41.80 28.16
N LEU A 238 0.39 41.60 26.84
CA LEU A 238 0.96 42.58 25.93
C LEU A 238 0.15 43.89 25.92
N GLY A 239 -1.19 43.80 25.94
CA GLY A 239 -2.07 44.97 26.06
C GLY A 239 -1.80 45.74 27.37
N SER A 240 -1.73 45.04 28.49
CA SER A 240 -1.46 45.63 29.81
C SER A 240 -0.09 46.31 29.88
N ILE A 241 0.94 45.69 29.28
CA ILE A 241 2.28 46.29 29.19
C ILE A 241 2.24 47.55 28.33
N LYS A 242 1.64 47.48 27.13
CA LYS A 242 1.53 48.64 26.23
C LYS A 242 0.74 49.79 26.84
N ASP A 243 -0.37 49.50 27.52
CA ASP A 243 -1.20 50.52 28.16
C ASP A 243 -0.48 51.17 29.34
N THR A 244 0.30 50.39 30.11
CA THR A 244 1.14 50.92 31.20
C THR A 244 2.26 51.82 30.65
N ASP A 245 2.98 51.36 29.63
CA ASP A 245 4.03 52.14 28.97
C ASP A 245 3.46 53.44 28.37
N PHE A 246 2.27 53.38 27.77
CA PHE A 246 1.59 54.56 27.24
C PHE A 246 1.14 55.53 28.34
N ALA A 247 0.67 55.02 29.49
CA ALA A 247 0.32 55.84 30.65
C ALA A 247 1.54 56.56 31.24
N ASP A 248 2.68 55.88 31.34
CA ASP A 248 3.95 56.48 31.80
C ASP A 248 4.47 57.54 30.81
N GLU A 249 4.40 57.28 29.50
CA GLU A 249 4.75 58.26 28.47
C GLU A 249 3.82 59.48 28.50
N MET A 250 2.49 59.28 28.63
CA MET A 250 1.52 60.37 28.78
C MET A 250 1.76 61.19 30.06
N LYS A 251 2.15 60.54 31.16
CA LYS A 251 2.51 61.25 32.41
C LYS A 251 3.75 62.12 32.20
N ASN A 252 4.79 61.58 31.57
CA ASN A 252 6.02 62.33 31.27
C ASN A 252 5.75 63.49 30.29
N HIS A 253 4.89 63.27 29.29
CA HIS A 253 4.44 64.30 28.36
C HIS A 253 3.67 65.41 29.08
N ALA A 254 2.67 65.06 29.89
CA ALA A 254 1.89 66.02 30.66
C ALA A 254 2.75 66.80 31.66
N GLN A 255 3.71 66.13 32.33
CA GLN A 255 4.69 66.80 33.18
C GLN A 255 5.56 67.78 32.39
N SER A 256 6.02 67.39 31.21
CA SER A 256 6.83 68.25 30.32
C SER A 256 6.03 69.45 29.82
N GLU A 257 4.75 69.29 29.49
CA GLU A 257 3.85 70.38 29.13
C GLU A 257 3.60 71.33 30.32
N MET A 258 3.32 70.78 31.51
CA MET A 258 3.17 71.59 32.73
C MET A 258 4.44 72.37 33.06
N LEU A 259 5.61 71.75 32.93
CA LEU A 259 6.89 72.42 33.11
C LEU A 259 7.07 73.53 32.08
N MET A 260 6.78 73.28 30.80
CA MET A 260 6.86 74.28 29.73
C MET A 260 5.92 75.46 30.00
N GLN A 261 4.66 75.21 30.36
CA GLN A 261 3.70 76.26 30.72
C GLN A 261 4.13 77.02 31.99
N SER A 262 4.65 76.31 33.00
CA SER A 262 5.16 76.91 34.23
C SER A 262 6.39 77.77 33.96
N SER A 263 7.33 77.32 33.13
CA SER A 263 8.50 78.10 32.69
C SER A 263 8.07 79.36 31.93
N VAL A 264 7.05 79.29 31.06
CA VAL A 264 6.49 80.48 30.40
C VAL A 264 5.83 81.43 31.41
N MET A 265 5.08 80.92 32.39
CA MET A 265 4.50 81.75 33.46
C MET A 265 5.57 82.34 34.38
N MET A 266 6.62 81.59 34.70
CA MET A 266 7.75 82.06 35.50
C MET A 266 8.54 83.14 34.75
N LEU A 267 8.78 82.96 33.45
CA LEU A 267 9.37 83.98 32.58
C LEU A 267 8.49 85.23 32.53
N LYS A 268 7.16 85.08 32.39
CA LYS A 268 6.21 86.20 32.45
C LYS A 268 6.20 86.89 33.81
N LYS A 269 6.22 86.13 34.92
CA LYS A 269 6.25 86.66 36.30
C LYS A 269 7.58 87.34 36.62
N ALA A 270 8.70 86.80 36.16
CA ALA A 270 10.01 87.43 36.25
C ALA A 270 10.06 88.73 35.43
N ASN A 271 9.55 88.73 34.20
CA ASN A 271 9.43 89.95 33.40
C ASN A 271 8.51 91.00 34.04
N ALA A 272 7.35 90.59 34.58
CA ALA A 272 6.44 91.49 35.28
C ALA A 272 7.03 92.03 36.59
N ALA A 273 7.75 91.21 37.36
CA ALA A 273 8.47 91.65 38.55
C ALA A 273 9.57 92.66 38.20
N THR A 274 10.32 92.43 37.11
CA THR A 274 11.31 93.40 36.59
C THR A 274 10.66 94.72 36.19
N GLN A 275 9.48 94.71 35.57
CA GLN A 275 8.72 95.93 35.25
C GLN A 275 8.18 96.66 36.50
N LEU A 276 7.77 95.93 37.53
CA LEU A 276 7.36 96.47 38.83
C LEU A 276 8.53 97.14 39.58
N ILE A 277 9.73 96.57 39.47
CA ILE A 277 10.94 97.17 40.02
C ILE A 277 11.33 98.42 39.24
N SER A 278 11.19 98.42 37.91
CA SER A 278 11.43 99.62 37.10
C SER A 278 10.46 100.76 37.41
N THR A 279 9.22 100.46 37.82
CA THR A 279 8.24 101.48 38.24
C THR A 279 8.48 101.99 39.65
N LEU A 280 9.02 101.16 40.56
CA LEU A 280 9.47 101.58 41.89
C LEU A 280 10.79 102.37 41.89
N LEU A 281 11.58 102.31 40.82
CA LEU A 281 12.79 103.15 40.65
C LEU A 281 12.53 104.45 39.86
N GLN A 282 11.37 104.61 39.22
CA GLN A 282 11.02 105.79 38.41
C GLN A 282 9.92 106.68 39.01
N GLY A 283 9.36 106.31 40.17
CA GLY A 283 8.49 107.16 40.99
C GLY A 283 9.20 107.54 42.28
#